data_AF-A0A7S2YMC8-F1
#
_entry.id   AF-A0A7S2YMC8-F1
#
_cell.length_a   1.000
_cell.length_b   1.000
_cell.length_c   1.000
_cell.angle_alpha   90.00
_cell.angle_beta   90.00
_cell.angle_gamma   90.00
#
_symmetry.space_group_name_H-M   'P 1'
#
loop_
_entity.id
_entity.type
_entity.pdbx_description
1 polymer ?
#
loop_
_entity_poly.entity_id
_entity_poly.type
_entity_poly.pdbx_seq_one_letter_code
_entity_poly.pdbx_strand_id
1 'polypeptide(L)'
;VAIGSAGRLNIGPGLALLTGTLAGAASVYGYEFSSPYLESCKLRIYDTCGVGNLHGYPSLVGAILSIFFVTLDAQADFLVSPGDGIAVQMMRQVGGIVATLVVSLASGYGTGWLAKVLQKEEQSKFFQDQAWWHLEY
;
A
#
# COMPACT_ATOMS: atom_id res chain seq x y z
N VAL A 1 0.86 8.94 -1.88
CA VAL A 1 0.94 7.69 -1.11
C VAL A 1 2.10 7.71 -0.11
N ALA A 2 3.36 7.63 -0.53
CA ALA A 2 4.51 7.47 0.38
C ALA A 2 4.71 8.57 1.43
N ILE A 3 4.42 9.84 1.12
CA ILE A 3 4.57 10.94 2.10
C ILE A 3 3.49 10.95 3.19
N GLY A 4 2.44 10.13 3.07
CA GLY A 4 1.25 10.23 3.92
C GLY A 4 1.53 10.08 5.41
N SER A 5 2.37 9.11 5.79
CA SER A 5 2.77 8.86 7.18
C SER A 5 3.62 9.98 7.78
N ALA A 6 4.25 10.80 6.94
CA ALA A 6 5.16 11.87 7.32
C ALA A 6 4.62 13.26 7.00
N GLY A 7 3.39 13.38 6.49
CA GLY A 7 2.85 14.65 5.96
C GLY A 7 2.73 15.76 6.99
N ARG A 8 2.72 15.41 8.29
CA ARG A 8 2.71 16.36 9.41
C ARG A 8 4.08 16.53 10.08
N LEU A 9 5.08 15.71 9.70
CA LEU A 9 6.43 15.81 10.24
C LEU A 9 7.24 16.85 9.47
N ASN A 10 8.02 17.65 10.18
CA ASN A 10 8.94 18.60 9.58
C ASN A 10 10.25 17.92 9.13
N ILE A 11 10.20 17.20 8.00
CA ILE A 11 11.35 16.48 7.42
C ILE A 11 12.15 17.31 6.40
N GLY A 12 11.70 18.53 6.11
CA GLY A 12 12.28 19.39 5.08
C GLY A 12 12.08 18.91 3.63
N PRO A 13 12.36 19.77 2.65
CA PRO A 13 12.10 19.47 1.23
C PRO A 13 13.01 18.37 0.67
N GLY A 14 14.23 18.23 1.17
CA GLY A 14 15.19 17.22 0.70
C GLY A 14 14.72 15.79 0.96
N LEU A 15 14.26 15.49 2.18
CA LEU A 15 13.74 14.16 2.52
C LEU A 15 12.38 13.90 1.86
N ALA A 16 11.56 14.94 1.66
CA ALA A 16 10.31 14.81 0.92
C ALA A 16 10.57 14.42 -0.55
N LEU A 17 11.52 15.08 -1.22
CA LEU A 17 11.94 14.73 -2.59
C LEU A 17 12.54 13.33 -2.65
N LEU A 18 13.42 12.96 -1.72
CA LEU A 18 14.00 11.63 -1.66
C LEU A 18 12.92 10.55 -1.50
N THR A 19 11.96 10.76 -0.60
CA THR A 19 10.83 9.84 -0.38
C THR A 19 10.01 9.67 -1.66
N GLY A 20 9.72 10.76 -2.36
CA GLY A 20 9.01 10.73 -3.64
C GLY A 20 9.76 9.97 -4.71
N THR A 21 11.07 10.20 -4.85
CA THR A 21 11.93 9.51 -5.82
C THR A 21 12.00 8.00 -5.54
N LEU A 22 12.21 7.60 -4.29
CA LEU A 22 12.26 6.18 -3.90
C LEU A 22 10.90 5.50 -4.13
N ALA A 23 9.82 6.17 -3.78
CA ALA A 23 8.47 5.67 -4.02
C ALA A 23 8.14 5.54 -5.51
N GLY A 24 8.55 6.50 -6.33
CA GLY A 24 8.40 6.46 -7.78
C GLY A 24 9.19 5.30 -8.40
N ALA A 25 10.45 5.11 -7.99
CA ALA A 25 11.26 3.99 -8.43
C ALA A 25 10.64 2.63 -8.03
N ALA A 26 10.16 2.50 -6.79
CA ALA A 26 9.48 1.30 -6.32
C ALA A 26 8.18 1.02 -7.10
N SER A 27 7.42 2.06 -7.45
CA SER A 27 6.22 1.93 -8.29
C SER A 27 6.55 1.45 -9.69
N VAL A 28 7.52 2.07 -10.37
CA VAL A 28 7.95 1.66 -11.72
C VAL A 28 8.50 0.23 -11.71
N TYR A 29 9.32 -0.12 -10.72
CA TYR A 29 9.78 -1.50 -10.53
C TYR A 29 8.62 -2.49 -10.35
N GLY A 30 7.58 -2.08 -9.61
CA GLY A 30 6.35 -2.85 -9.45
C GLY A 30 5.67 -3.14 -10.78
N TYR A 31 5.45 -2.11 -11.60
CA TYR A 31 4.81 -2.24 -12.91
C TYR A 31 5.65 -3.08 -13.88
N GLU A 32 6.95 -2.86 -13.94
CA GLU A 32 7.83 -3.51 -14.92
C GLU A 32 8.12 -4.98 -14.57
N PHE A 33 8.31 -5.29 -13.29
CA PHE A 33 8.80 -6.62 -12.89
C PHE A 33 7.83 -7.37 -11.98
N SER A 34 7.26 -6.71 -10.98
CA SER A 34 6.47 -7.42 -9.96
C SER A 34 5.12 -7.87 -10.48
N SER A 35 4.35 -7.00 -11.14
CA SER A 35 3.05 -7.36 -11.73
C SER A 35 3.18 -8.49 -12.76
N PRO A 36 4.07 -8.42 -13.76
CA PRO A 36 4.25 -9.53 -14.71
C PRO A 36 4.67 -10.83 -14.03
N TYR A 37 5.51 -10.76 -12.98
CA TYR A 37 5.92 -11.94 -12.23
C TYR A 37 4.74 -12.56 -11.45
N LEU A 38 3.96 -11.75 -10.74
CA LEU A 38 2.82 -12.22 -9.93
C LEU A 38 1.71 -12.84 -10.81
N GLU A 39 1.51 -12.30 -12.01
CA GLU A 39 0.56 -12.83 -12.98
C GLU A 39 1.03 -14.14 -13.63
N SER A 40 2.33 -14.25 -13.95
CA SER A 40 2.90 -15.42 -14.64
C SER A 40 3.26 -16.58 -13.71
N CYS A 41 3.52 -16.30 -12.43
CA CYS A 41 3.84 -17.34 -11.46
C CYS A 41 2.60 -18.19 -11.08
N LYS A 42 2.82 -19.28 -10.34
CA LYS A 42 1.75 -20.21 -9.94
C LYS A 42 0.65 -19.56 -9.09
N LEU A 43 0.88 -18.37 -8.53
CA LEU A 43 -0.09 -17.65 -7.72
C LEU A 43 -1.20 -17.00 -8.57
N ARG A 44 -0.93 -16.68 -9.85
CA ARG A 44 -1.89 -16.06 -10.79
C ARG A 44 -2.63 -14.86 -10.17
N ILE A 45 -1.88 -13.97 -9.54
CA ILE A 45 -2.43 -12.77 -8.90
C ILE A 45 -2.54 -11.70 -9.97
N TYR A 46 -3.77 -11.36 -10.34
CA TYR A 46 -4.07 -10.31 -11.31
C TYR A 46 -4.37 -9.00 -10.59
N ASP A 47 -3.71 -7.92 -11.03
CA ASP A 47 -3.90 -6.58 -10.49
C ASP A 47 -4.22 -5.61 -11.64
N THR A 48 -5.50 -5.50 -11.98
CA THR A 48 -6.00 -4.76 -13.16
C THR A 48 -5.47 -3.34 -13.28
N CYS A 49 -5.35 -2.62 -12.16
CA CYS A 49 -4.91 -1.23 -12.15
C CYS A 49 -3.46 -1.06 -11.67
N GLY A 50 -2.79 -2.14 -11.25
CA GLY A 50 -1.51 -2.09 -10.57
C GLY A 50 -1.60 -1.39 -9.21
N VAL A 51 -2.66 -1.62 -8.43
CA VAL A 51 -2.83 -1.00 -7.11
C VAL A 51 -1.71 -1.40 -6.14
N GLY A 52 -1.12 -2.60 -6.29
CA GLY A 52 0.09 -2.99 -5.56
C GLY A 52 1.28 -2.08 -5.86
N ASN A 53 1.41 -1.63 -7.10
CA ASN A 53 2.51 -0.78 -7.56
C ASN A 53 2.34 0.68 -7.15
N LEU A 54 1.11 1.20 -7.21
CA LEU A 54 0.83 2.59 -6.85
C LEU A 54 0.60 2.79 -5.35
N HIS A 55 -0.11 1.86 -4.70
CA HIS A 55 -0.47 1.96 -3.29
C HIS A 55 0.45 1.11 -2.41
N GLY A 56 0.64 -0.17 -2.74
CA GLY A 56 1.41 -1.13 -1.92
C GLY A 56 2.86 -0.73 -1.71
N TYR A 57 3.70 -0.82 -2.76
CA TYR A 57 5.14 -0.55 -2.64
C TYR A 57 5.45 0.88 -2.16
N PRO A 58 4.80 1.93 -2.69
CA PRO A 58 5.01 3.29 -2.20
C PRO A 58 4.60 3.48 -0.73
N SER A 59 3.53 2.82 -0.27
CA SER A 59 3.14 2.87 1.15
C SER A 59 4.19 2.22 2.03
N LEU A 60 4.76 1.08 1.61
CA LEU A 60 5.80 0.40 2.38
C LEU A 60 7.07 1.25 2.50
N VAL A 61 7.51 1.89 1.41
CA VAL A 61 8.63 2.84 1.42
C VAL A 61 8.36 3.98 2.42
N GLY A 62 7.20 4.62 2.31
CA GLY A 62 6.81 5.71 3.22
C GLY A 62 6.70 5.29 4.68
N ALA A 63 6.15 4.10 4.93
CA ALA A 63 5.99 3.56 6.26
C ALA A 63 7.34 3.26 6.92
N ILE A 64 8.28 2.64 6.18
CA ILE A 64 9.63 2.35 6.68
C ILE A 64 10.39 3.64 6.99
N LEU A 65 10.36 4.62 6.08
CA LEU A 65 11.03 5.90 6.29
C LEU A 65 10.45 6.68 7.49
N SER A 66 9.13 6.61 7.70
CA SER A 66 8.46 7.28 8.81
C SER A 66 8.88 6.79 10.20
N ILE A 67 9.40 5.56 10.30
CA ILE A 67 10.00 5.04 11.55
C ILE A 67 11.15 5.94 11.99
N PHE A 68 11.92 6.49 11.05
CA PHE A 68 13.07 7.34 11.35
C PHE A 68 12.74 8.82 11.33
N PHE A 69 11.77 9.25 10.51
CA PHE A 69 11.43 10.68 10.42
C PHE A 69 10.97 11.31 11.73
N VAL A 70 10.36 10.52 12.63
CA VAL A 70 10.02 10.99 13.98
C VAL A 70 11.24 11.48 14.76
N THR A 71 12.45 10.96 14.49
CA THR A 71 13.68 11.37 15.17
C THR A 71 14.30 12.63 14.59
N LEU A 72 13.82 13.08 13.43
CA LEU A 72 14.37 14.24 12.72
C LEU A 72 13.55 15.50 12.95
N ASP A 73 12.28 15.35 13.34
CA ASP A 73 11.41 16.47 13.67
C ASP A 73 11.49 16.78 15.17
N ALA A 74 12.10 17.92 15.50
CA ALA A 74 12.24 18.41 16.87
C ALA A 74 10.88 18.71 17.56
N GLN A 75 9.79 18.77 16.80
CA GLN A 75 8.44 19.03 17.30
C GLN A 75 7.53 17.80 17.20
N ALA A 76 8.09 16.60 17.07
CA ALA A 76 7.35 15.35 16.95
C ALA A 76 6.65 14.85 18.23
N ASP A 77 6.68 15.62 19.33
CA ASP A 77 6.09 15.25 20.62
C ASP A 77 4.59 14.89 20.52
N PHE A 78 3.87 15.42 19.52
CA PHE A 78 2.47 15.06 19.27
C PHE A 78 2.25 13.59 18.86
N LEU A 79 3.31 12.88 18.44
CA LEU A 79 3.27 11.45 18.15
C LEU A 79 3.70 10.59 19.33
N VAL A 80 4.44 11.15 20.29
CA VAL A 80 4.99 10.39 21.42
C VAL A 80 4.04 10.51 22.61
N SER A 81 3.60 9.38 23.17
CA SER A 81 2.72 9.44 24.34
C SER A 81 3.47 9.95 25.58
N PRO A 82 2.80 10.65 26.51
CA PRO A 82 3.44 11.13 27.73
C PRO A 82 4.13 10.01 28.51
N GLY A 83 5.42 10.17 28.80
CA GLY A 83 6.22 9.17 29.51
C GLY A 83 6.89 8.13 28.62
N ASP A 84 6.58 8.09 27.33
CA ASP A 84 7.25 7.22 26.37
C ASP A 84 8.46 7.90 25.74
N GLY A 85 9.48 7.09 25.43
CA GLY A 85 10.61 7.53 24.61
C GLY A 85 10.33 7.37 23.12
N ILE A 86 11.12 8.06 22.30
CA ILE A 86 11.01 7.99 20.83
C ILE A 86 11.11 6.55 20.29
N ALA A 87 11.93 5.71 20.92
CA ALA A 87 12.07 4.30 20.56
C ALA A 87 10.75 3.52 20.67
N VAL A 88 9.92 3.84 21.68
CA VAL A 88 8.59 3.23 21.83
C VAL A 88 7.68 3.64 20.67
N GLN A 89 7.74 4.90 20.26
CA GLN A 89 6.97 5.38 19.11
C GLN A 89 7.41 4.72 17.79
N MET A 90 8.72 4.53 17.58
CA MET A 90 9.25 3.78 16.44
C MET A 90 8.73 2.34 16.43
N MET A 91 8.72 1.66 17.58
CA MET A 91 8.19 0.30 17.73
C MET A 91 6.68 0.23 17.46
N ARG A 92 5.92 1.24 17.87
CA ARG A 92 4.50 1.35 17.55
C ARG A 92 4.26 1.52 16.05
N GLN A 93 5.11 2.27 15.35
CA GLN A 93 5.01 2.39 13.90
C GLN A 93 5.26 1.04 13.20
N VAL A 94 6.26 0.28 13.64
CA VAL A 94 6.48 -1.10 13.16
C VAL A 94 5.26 -1.99 13.46
N GLY A 95 4.74 -1.92 14.69
CA GLY A 95 3.54 -2.65 15.09
C GLY A 95 2.32 -2.31 14.22
N GLY A 96 2.13 -1.02 13.90
CA GLY A 96 1.07 -0.54 13.01
C GLY A 96 1.19 -1.09 11.59
N ILE A 97 2.41 -1.14 11.04
CA ILE A 97 2.67 -1.73 9.71
C ILE A 97 2.29 -3.22 9.71
N VAL A 98 2.79 -3.99 10.69
CA VAL A 98 2.50 -5.43 10.80
C VAL A 98 1.01 -5.67 11.01
N ALA A 99 0.38 -4.95 11.93
CA ALA A 99 -1.05 -5.07 12.20
C ALA A 99 -1.89 -4.77 10.94
N THR A 100 -1.53 -3.72 10.19
CA THR A 100 -2.22 -3.35 8.94
C THR A 100 -2.10 -4.45 7.89
N LEU A 101 -0.91 -5.05 7.73
CA LEU A 101 -0.70 -6.16 6.80
C LEU A 101 -1.48 -7.41 7.20
N VAL A 102 -1.49 -7.76 8.49
CA VAL A 102 -2.27 -8.91 9.00
C VAL A 102 -3.75 -8.72 8.75
N VAL A 103 -4.29 -7.55 9.10
CA VAL A 103 -5.72 -7.25 8.93
C VAL A 103 -6.10 -7.20 7.44
N SER A 104 -5.29 -6.58 6.59
CA SER A 104 -5.60 -6.46 5.16
C SER A 104 -5.55 -7.81 4.43
N LEU A 105 -4.58 -8.67 4.75
CA LEU A 105 -4.50 -10.01 4.16
C LEU A 105 -5.66 -10.90 4.63
N ALA A 106 -5.95 -10.91 5.93
CA ALA A 106 -7.03 -11.73 6.49
C ALA A 106 -8.40 -11.28 5.97
N SER A 107 -8.69 -9.98 6.03
CA SER A 107 -9.96 -9.44 5.54
C SER A 107 -10.11 -9.53 4.03
N GLY A 108 -9.02 -9.30 3.26
CA GLY A 108 -9.01 -9.42 1.81
C GLY A 108 -9.26 -10.86 1.35
N TYR A 109 -8.60 -11.84 1.98
CA TYR A 109 -8.85 -13.25 1.70
C TYR A 109 -10.29 -13.67 2.04
N GLY A 110 -10.78 -13.29 3.23
CA GLY A 110 -12.15 -13.59 3.64
C GLY A 110 -13.19 -12.97 2.70
N THR A 111 -12.97 -11.73 2.28
CA THR A 111 -13.85 -11.02 1.33
C THR A 111 -13.80 -11.68 -0.05
N GLY A 112 -12.62 -12.04 -0.55
CA GLY A 112 -12.46 -12.73 -1.83
C GLY A 112 -13.12 -14.11 -1.84
N TRP A 113 -13.00 -14.86 -0.73
CA TRP A 113 -13.69 -16.14 -0.56
C TRP A 113 -15.21 -15.97 -0.56
N LEU A 114 -15.73 -14.98 0.19
CA LEU A 114 -17.16 -14.69 0.23
C LEU A 114 -17.68 -14.28 -1.16
N ALA A 115 -16.97 -13.40 -1.86
CA ALA A 115 -17.33 -12.98 -3.22
C ALA A 115 -17.39 -14.19 -4.17
N LYS A 116 -16.43 -15.12 -4.07
CA LYS A 116 -16.43 -16.36 -4.85
C LYS A 116 -17.64 -17.26 -4.56
N VAL A 117 -18.08 -17.36 -3.31
CA VAL A 117 -19.27 -18.15 -2.92
C VAL A 117 -20.56 -17.49 -3.40
N LEU A 118 -20.62 -16.16 -3.37
CA LEU A 118 -21.80 -15.40 -3.79
C LEU A 118 -21.93 -15.26 -5.32
N GLN A 119 -20.85 -15.48 -6.07
CA GLN A 119 -20.85 -15.43 -7.52
C GLN A 119 -21.70 -16.59 -8.09
N LYS A 120 -22.90 -16.26 -8.60
CA LYS A 120 -23.86 -17.23 -9.14
C LYS A 120 -23.58 -17.64 -10.58
N GLU A 121 -22.97 -16.75 -11.37
CA GLU A 121 -22.66 -16.99 -12.78
C GLU A 121 -21.17 -16.76 -13.05
N GLU A 122 -20.59 -17.66 -13.82
CA GLU A 122 -19.20 -17.56 -14.25
C GLU A 122 -19.08 -16.43 -15.27
N GLN A 123 -18.35 -15.38 -14.90
CA GLN A 123 -18.18 -14.21 -15.74
C GLN A 123 -17.10 -14.53 -16.79
N SER A 124 -17.51 -14.86 -18.02
CA SER A 124 -16.58 -15.26 -19.09
C SER A 124 -16.01 -14.09 -19.90
N LYS A 125 -16.65 -12.91 -19.83
CA LYS A 125 -16.28 -11.70 -20.57
C LYS A 125 -15.69 -10.65 -19.62
N PHE A 126 -14.39 -10.76 -19.33
CA PHE A 126 -13.66 -9.75 -18.57
C PHE A 126 -13.36 -8.52 -19.45
N PHE A 127 -13.44 -7.33 -18.85
CA PHE A 127 -13.14 -6.04 -19.51
C PHE A 127 -13.98 -5.74 -20.76
N GLN A 128 -15.21 -6.25 -20.81
CA GLN A 128 -16.15 -6.02 -21.90
C GLN A 128 -17.48 -5.49 -21.37
N ASP A 129 -17.76 -4.21 -21.63
CA ASP A 129 -18.96 -3.55 -21.10
C ASP A 129 -20.27 -4.17 -21.58
N GLN A 130 -20.29 -4.79 -22.75
CA GLN A 130 -21.44 -5.56 -23.28
C GLN A 130 -21.96 -6.67 -22.35
N ALA A 131 -21.15 -7.10 -21.37
CA ALA A 131 -21.59 -8.09 -20.38
C ALA A 131 -22.64 -7.52 -19.41
N TRP A 132 -22.67 -6.19 -19.23
CA TRP A 132 -23.52 -5.50 -18.25
C TRP A 132 -24.40 -4.42 -18.87
N TRP A 133 -24.05 -3.95 -20.06
CA TRP A 133 -24.68 -2.80 -20.70
C TRP A 133 -25.21 -3.18 -22.08
N HIS A 134 -26.41 -2.67 -22.41
CA HIS A 134 -26.86 -2.62 -23.79
C HIS A 134 -26.02 -1.58 -24.52
N LEU A 135 -25.34 -2.00 -25.58
CA LEU A 135 -24.55 -1.12 -26.41
C LEU A 135 -25.38 -0.70 -27.62
N GLU A 136 -25.42 0.60 -27.90
CA GLU A 136 -25.93 1.12 -29.15
C GLU A 136 -24.81 1.03 -30.19
N TYR A 137 -24.96 0.12 -31.15
CA TYR A 137 -24.16 0.06 -32.36
C TYR A 137 -25.07 -0.01 -33.58
#